data_AF-A0A6A3WNI9-F1
#
_entry.id   AF-A0A6A3WNI9-F1
#
_cell.length_a   1.000
_cell.length_b   1.000
_cell.length_c   1.000
_cell.angle_alpha   90.00
_cell.angle_beta   90.00
_cell.angle_gamma   90.00
#
_symmetry.space_group_name_H-M   'P 1'
#
loop_
_entity.id
_entity.type
_entity.pdbx_description
1 polymer ?
#
loop_
_entity_poly.entity_id
_entity_poly.type
_entity_poly.pdbx_seq_one_letter_code
_entity_poly.pdbx_strand_id
1 'polypeptide(L)' 'MTSKTSQAGTTVFTYKPYVNASALKYFNEKASLSTRIRRLEKFQSMAVQGGWSDKMRIYEMKLKLPSSAQDWRYN' A
#
# COMPACT_ATOMS: atom_id res chain seq x y z
N MET A 1 -22.89 20.13 -46.21
CA MET A 1 -22.42 18.88 -45.57
C MET A 1 -22.25 19.16 -44.09
N THR A 2 -22.88 18.36 -43.24
CA THR A 2 -23.03 18.54 -41.79
C THR A 2 -21.72 18.26 -41.04
N SER A 3 -21.24 19.24 -40.29
CA SER A 3 -20.13 19.09 -39.33
C SER A 3 -20.56 18.16 -38.19
N LYS A 4 -19.91 17.01 -38.06
CA LYS A 4 -20.09 16.12 -36.91
C LYS A 4 -19.22 16.62 -35.76
N THR A 5 -19.86 17.24 -34.77
CA THR A 5 -19.22 17.56 -33.48
C THR A 5 -18.90 16.25 -32.77
N SER A 6 -17.61 15.97 -32.58
CA SER A 6 -17.15 14.85 -31.75
C SER A 6 -17.56 15.15 -30.30
N GLN A 7 -18.38 14.29 -29.72
CA GLN A 7 -18.77 14.36 -28.32
C GLN A 7 -17.51 14.16 -27.47
N ALA A 8 -17.07 15.21 -26.79
CA ALA A 8 -15.92 15.17 -25.91
C ALA A 8 -16.13 14.07 -24.87
N GLY A 9 -15.43 12.95 -25.02
CA GLY A 9 -15.51 11.82 -24.11
C GLY A 9 -15.15 12.27 -22.70
N THR A 10 -16.10 12.15 -21.78
CA THR A 10 -15.86 12.45 -20.37
C THR A 10 -14.94 11.39 -19.80
N THR A 11 -13.64 11.69 -19.66
CA THR A 11 -12.70 10.83 -18.94
C THR A 11 -13.04 10.85 -17.46
N VAL A 12 -13.74 9.82 -16.98
CA VAL A 12 -14.02 9.63 -15.55
C VAL A 12 -12.74 9.15 -14.87
N PHE A 13 -12.05 10.05 -14.16
CA PHE A 13 -10.90 9.69 -13.35
C PHE A 13 -11.36 9.19 -11.98
N THR A 14 -11.24 7.88 -11.73
CA THR A 14 -11.54 7.32 -10.40
C THR A 14 -10.35 7.57 -9.48
N TYR A 15 -10.40 8.65 -8.70
CA TYR A 15 -9.41 8.91 -7.66
C TYR A 15 -9.59 7.90 -6.51
N LYS A 16 -8.62 7.00 -6.33
CA LYS A 16 -8.53 6.18 -5.11
C LYS A 16 -7.70 6.94 -4.09
N PRO A 17 -8.27 7.34 -2.93
CA PRO A 17 -7.50 8.04 -1.90
C PRO A 17 -6.36 7.13 -1.42
N TYR A 18 -5.20 7.74 -1.23
CA TYR A 18 -4.03 7.04 -0.70
C TYR A 18 -4.35 6.50 0.70
N VAL A 19 -4.29 5.19 0.85
CA VAL A 19 -4.34 4.54 2.17
C VAL A 19 -2.90 4.48 2.67
N ASN A 20 -2.60 5.14 3.80
CA ASN A 20 -1.31 5.07 4.46
C ASN A 20 -1.28 3.90 5.46
N ALA A 21 -0.15 3.22 5.63
CA ALA A 21 0.05 2.20 6.67
C ALA A 21 0.16 2.80 8.11
N SER A 22 -0.19 4.06 8.35
CA SER A 22 -0.08 4.73 9.66
C SER A 22 -0.87 4.01 10.75
N ALA A 23 -2.03 3.45 10.41
CA ALA A 23 -2.85 2.62 11.29
C ALA A 23 -2.22 1.26 11.66
N LEU A 24 -1.14 0.85 10.96
CA LEU A 24 -0.40 -0.35 11.27
C LEU A 24 0.64 -0.09 12.36
N LYS A 25 0.57 -0.89 13.44
CA LYS A 25 1.60 -0.93 14.48
C LYS A 25 2.97 -1.32 13.90
N TYR A 26 4.05 -0.82 14.50
CA TYR A 26 5.40 -1.28 14.20
C TYR A 26 5.54 -2.80 14.39
N PHE A 27 6.47 -3.39 13.65
CA PHE A 27 6.79 -4.80 13.81
C PHE A 27 7.47 -5.01 15.17
N ASN A 28 7.02 -6.02 15.91
CA ASN A 28 7.63 -6.44 17.17
C ASN A 28 7.97 -7.92 17.07
N GLU A 29 9.26 -8.21 17.04
CA GLU A 29 9.79 -9.58 16.97
C GLU A 29 9.39 -10.42 18.19
N LYS A 30 9.26 -9.79 19.35
CA LYS A 30 8.91 -10.42 20.62
C LYS A 30 7.40 -10.67 20.77
N ALA A 31 6.57 -10.19 19.82
CA ALA A 31 5.14 -10.45 19.85
C ALA A 31 4.83 -11.92 19.53
N SER A 32 3.70 -12.43 20.04
CA SER A 32 3.24 -13.79 19.73
C SER A 32 3.14 -14.01 18.22
N LEU A 33 3.29 -15.27 17.78
CA LEU A 33 3.14 -15.62 16.36
C LEU A 33 1.78 -15.17 15.80
N SER A 34 0.70 -15.39 16.54
CA SER A 34 -0.65 -14.94 16.17
C SER A 34 -0.74 -13.43 15.97
N THR A 35 -0.07 -12.64 16.82
CA THR A 35 -0.04 -11.17 16.70
C THR A 35 0.73 -10.75 15.45
N ARG A 36 1.86 -11.42 15.16
CA ARG A 36 2.68 -11.15 13.97
C ARG A 36 1.94 -11.50 12.67
N ILE A 37 1.23 -12.63 12.63
CA ILE A 37 0.38 -13.03 11.49
C ILE A 37 -0.76 -12.03 11.29
N ARG A 38 -1.52 -11.71 12.33
CA ARG A 38 -2.64 -10.75 12.25
C ARG A 38 -2.20 -9.36 11.77
N ARG A 39 -0.99 -8.95 12.14
CA ARG A 39 -0.40 -7.70 11.64
C ARG A 39 -0.13 -7.78 10.13
N LEU A 40 0.42 -8.88 9.64
CA LEU A 40 0.68 -9.09 8.22
C LEU A 40 -0.62 -9.12 7.39
N GLU A 41 -1.66 -9.79 7.89
CA GLU A 41 -2.99 -9.81 7.25
C GLU A 41 -3.59 -8.40 7.12
N LYS A 42 -3.47 -7.57 8.17
CA LYS A 42 -3.91 -6.16 8.13
C LYS A 42 -3.13 -5.35 7.10
N PHE A 43 -1.82 -5.54 7.02
CA PHE A 43 -0.98 -4.89 6.02
C PHE A 43 -1.41 -5.26 4.59
N GLN A 44 -1.63 -6.55 4.33
CA GLN A 44 -2.11 -7.03 3.03
C GLN A 44 -3.48 -6.45 2.68
N SER A 45 -4.40 -6.40 3.65
CA SER A 45 -5.73 -5.81 3.47
C SER A 45 -5.64 -4.33 3.09
N MET A 46 -4.79 -3.55 3.76
CA MET A 46 -4.53 -2.14 3.41
C MET A 46 -3.95 -2.00 2.00
N ALA A 47 -3.01 -2.86 1.63
CA ALA A 47 -2.39 -2.83 0.30
C ALA A 47 -3.39 -3.15 -0.82
N VAL A 48 -4.31 -4.09 -0.59
CA VAL A 48 -5.39 -4.43 -1.55
C VAL A 48 -6.40 -3.29 -1.65
N GLN A 49 -6.85 -2.74 -0.52
CA GLN A 49 -7.81 -1.64 -0.49
C GLN A 49 -7.24 -0.35 -1.11
N GLY A 50 -5.99 -0.04 -0.79
CA GLY A 50 -5.27 1.12 -1.31
C GLY A 50 -4.73 0.96 -2.73
N GLY A 51 -4.88 -0.22 -3.34
CA GLY A 51 -4.34 -0.50 -4.68
C GLY A 51 -2.82 -0.29 -4.77
N TRP A 52 -2.09 -0.66 -3.71
CA TRP A 52 -0.65 -0.42 -3.63
C TRP A 52 0.10 -1.27 -4.66
N SER A 53 1.05 -0.65 -5.36
CA SER A 53 2.03 -1.36 -6.17
C SER A 53 3.01 -2.15 -5.30
N ASP A 54 3.72 -3.12 -5.87
CA ASP A 54 4.72 -3.89 -5.13
C ASP A 54 5.85 -3.01 -4.59
N LYS A 55 6.24 -1.96 -5.33
CA LYS A 55 7.19 -0.95 -4.85
C LYS A 55 6.68 -0.24 -3.60
N MET A 56 5.39 0.12 -3.58
CA MET A 56 4.76 0.76 -2.44
C MET A 56 4.64 -0.18 -1.24
N ARG A 57 4.27 -1.44 -1.48
CA ARG A 57 4.26 -2.49 -0.45
C ARG A 57 5.64 -2.65 0.20
N ILE A 58 6.71 -2.68 -0.58
CA ILE A 58 8.07 -2.79 -0.05
C ILE A 58 8.44 -1.55 0.78
N TYR A 59 8.13 -0.36 0.28
CA TYR A 59 8.42 0.90 0.97
C TYR A 59 7.69 0.98 2.33
N GLU A 60 6.37 0.80 2.33
CA GLU A 60 5.55 0.84 3.55
C GLU A 60 5.93 -0.26 4.55
N MET A 61 6.27 -1.46 4.08
CA MET A 61 6.74 -2.53 4.94
C MET A 61 8.06 -2.16 5.62
N LYS A 62 9.04 -1.63 4.87
CA LYS A 62 10.34 -1.19 5.41
C LYS A 62 10.17 -0.11 6.48
N LEU A 63 9.32 0.89 6.26
CA LEU A 63 9.04 1.95 7.26
C LEU A 63 8.50 1.40 8.58
N LYS A 64 7.88 0.23 8.55
CA LYS A 64 7.25 -0.39 9.72
C LYS A 64 8.10 -1.48 10.37
N LEU A 65 9.30 -1.74 9.84
CA LEU A 65 10.31 -2.60 10.46
C LEU A 65 11.21 -1.78 11.39
N PRO A 66 11.75 -2.38 12.46
CA PRO A 66 12.80 -1.75 13.27
C PRO A 66 14.04 -1.48 12.40
N SER A 67 14.81 -0.44 12.74
CA SER A 67 15.97 0.02 11.94
C SER A 67 16.97 -1.11 11.65
N SER A 68 17.22 -2.01 12.61
CA SER A 68 18.09 -3.20 12.43
C SER A 68 17.64 -4.15 11.30
N ALA A 69 16.36 -4.13 10.95
CA ALA A 69 15.76 -4.95 9.90
C ALA A 69 15.45 -4.15 8.64
N GLN A 70 15.81 -2.86 8.54
CA GLN A 70 15.58 -2.05 7.33
C GLN A 70 16.70 -2.23 6.28
N ASP A 71 17.91 -2.60 6.71
CA ASP A 71 19.12 -2.61 5.88
C ASP A 71 19.40 -3.93 5.13
N TRP A 72 18.53 -4.93 5.26
CA TRP A 72 18.67 -6.29 4.67
C TRP A 72 18.80 -6.36 3.12
N ARG A 73 18.74 -5.24 2.41
CA ARG A 73 18.83 -5.15 0.94
C ARG A 73 20.09 -4.42 0.45
N TYR A 74 20.98 -3.99 1.34
CA TYR A 74 22.25 -3.33 1.01
C TYR A 74 23.50 -4.22 1.21
N ASN A 75 23.29 -5.53 1.46
CA ASN A 75 24.34 -6.55 1.44
C ASN A 75 24.20 -7.43 0.21
#